data_AF-A0A1C7MUT7-F1
#
_entry.id   AF-A0A1C7MUT7-F1
#
_cell.length_a   1.000
_cell.length_b   1.000
_cell.length_c   1.000
_cell.angle_alpha   90.00
_cell.angle_beta   90.00
_cell.angle_gamma   90.00
#
_symmetry.space_group_name_H-M   'P 1'
#
loop_
_entity.id
_entity.type
_entity.pdbx_description
1 polymer ?
#
loop_
_entity_poly.entity_id
_entity_poly.type
_entity_poly.pdbx_seq_one_letter_code
_entity_poly.pdbx_strand_id
1 'polypeptide(L)'
;METSNETTPLLSRSHEPVRHQKNTSKLIYGYVFGVLLIFVTLIYSIRSTLPTPLSDIEADKVNGFPGVHCYNEYLSHFNMPHSANQKGNIQIKDWIVKLAHELKVEATSHGIEMEIIEQDPTDLVTKRNKFSTEEYWLVESRNVIIRLVGTSNVKNESFLVNAHYDSVSTSHGVTDNGMGTAVALELLRYFVQHPPKNTVIFLFNNFEEGGLIGADAFALHPWFSTIKLFVNLEGTGAGGRALLFRSNIMSAVESLASNAYYLHGSML
;
A
#
# COMPACT_ATOMS: atom_id res chain seq x y z
N MET A 1 35.13 -92.64 -48.61
CA MET A 1 35.05 -91.19 -48.88
C MET A 1 33.69 -90.76 -48.38
N GLU A 2 33.62 -90.33 -47.12
CA GLU A 2 32.41 -89.76 -46.53
C GLU A 2 32.86 -88.63 -45.61
N THR A 3 32.26 -87.46 -45.83
CA THR A 3 32.73 -86.15 -45.43
C THR A 3 32.39 -85.84 -43.98
N SER A 4 33.39 -85.44 -43.20
CA SER A 4 33.21 -84.92 -41.84
C SER A 4 32.44 -83.59 -41.87
N ASN A 5 31.22 -83.58 -41.35
CA ASN A 5 30.48 -82.35 -41.06
C ASN A 5 31.06 -81.71 -39.80
N GLU A 6 31.94 -80.71 -39.97
CA GLU A 6 32.26 -79.76 -38.91
C GLU A 6 31.08 -78.80 -38.73
N THR A 7 30.28 -79.01 -37.69
CA THR A 7 29.35 -77.99 -37.19
C THR A 7 29.83 -77.51 -35.84
N THR A 8 30.53 -76.38 -35.84
CA THR A 8 30.91 -75.62 -34.65
C THR A 8 29.67 -75.38 -33.78
N PRO A 9 29.67 -75.72 -32.47
CA PRO A 9 28.53 -75.47 -31.61
C PRO A 9 28.31 -73.96 -31.49
N LEU A 10 27.12 -73.49 -31.88
CA LEU A 10 26.69 -72.11 -31.64
C LEU A 10 26.72 -71.84 -30.13
N LEU A 11 27.59 -70.94 -29.69
CA LEU A 11 27.57 -70.41 -28.33
C LEU A 11 26.17 -69.86 -28.02
N SER A 12 25.42 -70.54 -27.15
CA SER A 12 24.15 -70.00 -26.68
C SER A 12 24.45 -68.79 -25.79
N ARG A 13 24.10 -67.59 -26.25
CA ARG A 13 24.03 -66.44 -25.35
C ARG A 13 22.89 -66.71 -24.39
N SER A 14 23.19 -67.01 -23.13
CA SER A 14 22.21 -66.92 -22.06
C SER A 14 21.61 -65.51 -22.11
N HIS A 15 20.33 -65.41 -22.48
CA HIS A 15 19.56 -64.20 -22.22
C HIS A 15 19.46 -64.06 -20.71
N GLU A 16 20.33 -63.23 -20.11
CA GLU A 16 19.99 -62.71 -18.80
C GLU A 16 18.66 -61.98 -18.92
N PRO A 17 17.69 -62.23 -18.01
CA PRO A 17 16.44 -61.53 -18.04
C PRO A 17 16.73 -60.02 -17.96
N VAL A 18 16.21 -59.24 -18.90
CA VAL A 18 16.29 -57.78 -18.87
C VAL A 18 15.76 -57.35 -17.51
N ARG A 19 16.67 -56.91 -16.62
CA ARG A 19 16.31 -56.45 -15.28
C ARG A 19 15.37 -55.27 -15.48
N HIS A 20 14.06 -55.49 -15.26
CA HIS A 20 13.06 -54.46 -15.39
C HIS A 20 13.46 -53.34 -14.42
N GLN A 21 14.05 -52.28 -14.96
CA GLN A 21 14.50 -51.15 -14.19
C GLN A 21 13.22 -50.58 -13.59
N LYS A 22 13.02 -50.78 -12.27
CA LYS A 22 11.88 -50.20 -11.55
C LYS A 22 11.79 -48.75 -11.99
N ASN A 23 10.57 -48.24 -12.25
CA ASN A 23 10.28 -46.86 -12.66
C ASN A 23 10.66 -45.86 -11.54
N THR A 24 11.92 -45.89 -11.09
CA THR A 24 12.51 -45.06 -10.04
C THR A 24 12.43 -43.60 -10.44
N SER A 25 12.53 -43.29 -11.74
CA SER A 25 12.32 -41.93 -12.26
C SER A 25 10.94 -41.38 -11.93
N LYS A 26 9.86 -42.13 -12.16
CA LYS A 26 8.49 -41.68 -11.83
C LYS A 26 8.30 -41.45 -10.33
N LEU A 27 8.90 -42.31 -9.49
CA LEU A 27 8.89 -42.15 -8.04
C LEU A 27 9.68 -40.92 -7.59
N ILE A 28 10.85 -40.66 -8.18
CA ILE A 28 11.68 -39.48 -7.91
C ILE A 28 10.94 -38.22 -8.34
N TYR A 29 10.38 -38.17 -9.55
CA TYR A 29 9.61 -37.02 -10.02
C TYR A 29 8.36 -36.77 -9.15
N GLY A 30 7.64 -37.83 -8.77
CA GLY A 30 6.51 -37.73 -7.85
C GLY A 30 6.91 -37.18 -6.48
N TYR A 31 8.03 -37.62 -5.93
CA TYR A 31 8.56 -37.12 -4.66
C TYR A 31 8.99 -35.66 -4.75
N VAL A 32 9.77 -35.29 -5.77
CA VAL A 32 10.22 -33.91 -6.00
C VAL A 32 9.03 -32.98 -6.20
N PHE A 33 8.06 -33.37 -7.02
CA PHE A 33 6.84 -32.59 -7.23
C PHE A 33 6.03 -32.46 -5.94
N GLY A 34 5.90 -33.54 -5.16
CA GLY A 34 5.22 -33.50 -3.86
C GLY A 34 5.88 -32.55 -2.87
N VAL A 35 7.21 -32.59 -2.76
CA VAL A 35 7.98 -31.67 -1.90
C VAL A 35 7.82 -30.22 -2.38
N LEU A 36 7.93 -29.97 -3.68
CA LEU A 36 7.73 -28.64 -4.25
C LEU A 36 6.32 -28.11 -4.02
N LEU A 37 5.30 -28.96 -4.18
CA LEU A 37 3.91 -28.60 -3.94
C LEU A 37 3.71 -28.20 -2.47
N ILE A 38 4.16 -29.04 -1.53
CA ILE A 38 4.09 -28.74 -0.09
C ILE A 38 4.80 -27.43 0.23
N PHE A 39 6.01 -27.24 -0.32
CA PHE A 39 6.78 -26.02 -0.12
C PHE A 39 6.04 -24.79 -0.65
N VAL A 40 5.52 -24.84 -1.88
CA VAL A 40 4.76 -23.73 -2.48
C VAL A 40 3.49 -23.45 -1.68
N THR A 41 2.74 -24.47 -1.26
CA THR A 41 1.53 -24.30 -0.45
C THR A 41 1.85 -23.71 0.92
N LEU A 42 2.95 -24.14 1.55
CA LEU A 42 3.41 -23.58 2.82
C LEU A 42 3.80 -22.10 2.67
N ILE A 43 4.60 -21.77 1.66
CA ILE A 43 4.99 -20.38 1.37
C ILE A 43 3.76 -19.54 1.05
N TYR A 44 2.84 -20.05 0.23
CA TYR A 44 1.59 -19.37 -0.07
C TYR A 44 0.79 -19.11 1.20
N SER A 45 0.59 -20.12 2.07
CA SER A 45 -0.13 -19.99 3.33
C SER A 45 0.51 -18.94 4.25
N ILE A 46 1.84 -18.96 4.40
CA ILE A 46 2.56 -17.98 5.21
C ILE A 46 2.41 -16.57 4.63
N ARG A 47 2.44 -16.40 3.31
CA ARG A 47 2.36 -15.09 2.65
C ARG A 47 0.95 -14.54 2.53
N SER A 48 -0.07 -15.40 2.42
CA SER A 48 -1.47 -15.01 2.24
C SER A 48 -2.22 -14.82 3.56
N THR A 49 -1.70 -15.36 4.67
CA THR A 49 -2.29 -15.13 5.98
C THR A 49 -1.98 -13.69 6.44
N LEU A 50 -3.06 -12.92 6.58
CA LEU A 50 -3.03 -11.55 7.10
C LEU A 50 -3.38 -11.54 8.60
N PRO A 51 -2.92 -10.54 9.36
CA PRO A 51 -3.34 -10.35 10.74
C PRO A 51 -4.85 -10.18 10.84
N THR A 52 -5.45 -10.68 11.92
CA THR A 52 -6.86 -10.43 12.22
C THR A 52 -7.04 -8.93 12.52
N PRO A 53 -8.03 -8.26 11.91
CA PRO A 53 -8.30 -6.85 12.21
C PRO A 53 -8.77 -6.72 13.66
N LEU A 54 -8.22 -5.75 14.38
CA LEU A 54 -8.57 -5.47 15.78
C LEU A 54 -9.75 -4.50 15.84
N SER A 55 -10.64 -4.70 16.82
CA SER A 55 -11.58 -3.68 17.28
C SER A 55 -10.85 -2.56 18.04
N ASP A 56 -11.50 -1.43 18.31
CA ASP A 56 -10.91 -0.35 19.13
C ASP A 56 -10.43 -0.85 20.49
N ILE A 57 -11.28 -1.61 21.19
CA ILE A 57 -10.96 -2.15 22.53
C ILE A 57 -9.75 -3.08 22.49
N GLU A 58 -9.60 -3.88 21.43
CA GLU A 58 -8.46 -4.79 21.28
C GLU A 58 -7.19 -4.03 20.89
N ALA A 59 -7.31 -3.06 19.97
CA ALA A 59 -6.22 -2.20 19.53
C ALA A 59 -5.65 -1.41 20.71
N ASP A 60 -6.49 -0.78 21.54
CA ASP A 60 -6.06 0.01 22.70
C ASP A 60 -5.24 -0.82 23.70
N LYS A 61 -5.60 -2.09 23.90
CA LYS A 61 -4.89 -2.98 24.84
C LYS A 61 -3.47 -3.31 24.42
N VAL A 62 -3.21 -3.34 23.11
CA VAL A 62 -1.91 -3.74 22.55
C VAL A 62 -1.20 -2.60 21.84
N ASN A 63 -1.73 -1.37 21.94
CA ASN A 63 -1.29 -0.21 21.15
C ASN A 63 -1.22 -0.55 19.65
N GLY A 64 -2.26 -1.24 19.16
CA GLY A 64 -2.39 -1.73 17.79
C GLY A 64 -3.18 -0.78 16.90
N PHE A 65 -3.37 -1.20 15.64
CA PHE A 65 -4.19 -0.47 14.67
C PHE A 65 -5.64 -0.97 14.71
N PRO A 66 -6.65 -0.10 14.96
CA PRO A 66 -8.06 -0.47 15.03
C PRO A 66 -8.65 -0.68 13.62
N GLY A 67 -8.28 -1.80 13.00
CA GLY A 67 -8.64 -2.12 11.61
C GLY A 67 -10.14 -2.25 11.34
N VAL A 68 -10.93 -2.67 12.34
CA VAL A 68 -12.39 -2.77 12.20
C VAL A 68 -13.04 -1.39 12.10
N HIS A 69 -12.62 -0.44 12.95
CA HIS A 69 -13.09 0.94 12.91
C HIS A 69 -12.71 1.61 11.59
N CYS A 70 -11.43 1.54 11.22
CA CYS A 70 -10.92 2.08 9.96
C CYS A 70 -11.70 1.57 8.74
N TYR A 71 -12.08 0.29 8.71
CA TYR A 71 -12.88 -0.26 7.61
C TYR A 71 -14.31 0.30 7.62
N ASN A 72 -14.99 0.20 8.77
CA ASN A 72 -16.42 0.52 8.88
C ASN A 72 -16.69 2.02 8.71
N GLU A 73 -15.90 2.87 9.35
CA GLU A 73 -16.13 4.32 9.39
C GLU A 73 -15.49 5.05 8.21
N TYR A 74 -14.41 4.52 7.64
CA TYR A 74 -13.66 5.24 6.60
C TYR A 74 -13.67 4.52 5.25
N LEU A 75 -13.15 3.30 5.17
CA LEU A 75 -12.98 2.64 3.87
C LEU A 75 -14.32 2.35 3.17
N SER A 76 -15.37 2.08 3.94
CA SER A 76 -16.74 1.82 3.44
C SER A 76 -17.35 2.98 2.63
N HIS A 77 -16.83 4.20 2.79
CA HIS A 77 -17.27 5.38 2.05
C HIS A 77 -16.80 5.37 0.59
N PHE A 78 -15.76 4.62 0.24
CA PHE A 78 -15.21 4.51 -1.10
C PHE A 78 -16.02 3.53 -1.97
N ASN A 79 -17.31 3.82 -2.17
CA ASN A 79 -18.27 2.91 -2.81
C ASN A 79 -18.78 3.36 -4.18
N MET A 80 -18.20 4.43 -4.74
CA MET A 80 -18.55 4.99 -6.04
C MET A 80 -17.31 5.63 -6.68
N PRO A 81 -17.25 5.78 -8.02
CA PRO A 81 -16.17 6.54 -8.66
C PRO A 81 -16.16 8.00 -8.23
N HIS A 82 -14.96 8.53 -8.01
CA HIS A 82 -14.72 9.85 -7.45
C HIS A 82 -13.44 10.48 -8.04
N SER A 83 -13.31 10.41 -9.36
CA SER A 83 -12.28 11.16 -10.08
C SER A 83 -12.45 12.66 -9.90
N ALA A 84 -11.37 13.44 -9.98
CA ALA A 84 -11.29 14.85 -9.57
C ALA A 84 -12.46 15.76 -10.04
N ASN A 85 -13.04 15.48 -11.22
CA ASN A 85 -14.14 16.25 -11.80
C ASN A 85 -15.53 15.61 -11.64
N GLN A 86 -15.66 14.59 -10.80
CA GLN A 86 -16.92 13.89 -10.54
C GLN A 86 -17.57 14.36 -9.24
N LYS A 87 -18.90 14.22 -9.16
CA LYS A 87 -19.66 14.52 -7.93
C LYS A 87 -19.16 13.70 -6.74
N GLY A 88 -18.74 12.45 -6.95
CA GLY A 88 -18.18 11.60 -5.91
C GLY A 88 -16.96 12.19 -5.23
N ASN A 89 -16.10 12.88 -5.99
CA ASN A 89 -14.90 13.51 -5.44
C ASN A 89 -15.25 14.61 -4.44
N ILE A 90 -16.23 15.46 -4.78
CA ILE A 90 -16.74 16.50 -3.88
C ILE A 90 -17.34 15.87 -2.63
N GLN A 91 -18.11 14.78 -2.76
CA GLN A 91 -18.71 14.09 -1.63
C GLN A 91 -17.67 13.50 -0.67
N ILE A 92 -16.60 12.88 -1.19
CA ILE A 92 -15.50 12.36 -0.38
C ILE A 92 -14.74 13.52 0.28
N LYS A 93 -14.41 14.58 -0.47
CA LYS A 93 -13.74 15.76 0.08
C LYS A 93 -14.53 16.39 1.23
N ASP A 94 -15.82 16.67 1.02
CA ASP A 94 -16.68 17.29 2.02
C ASP A 94 -16.81 16.43 3.28
N TRP A 95 -16.84 15.11 3.10
CA TRP A 95 -16.81 14.15 4.21
C TRP A 95 -15.48 14.18 4.99
N ILE A 96 -14.33 14.18 4.30
CA ILE A 96 -13.00 14.32 4.92
C ILE A 96 -12.92 15.63 5.71
N VAL A 97 -13.36 16.75 5.13
CA VAL A 97 -13.37 18.07 5.77
C VAL A 97 -14.26 18.06 7.02
N LYS A 98 -15.47 17.49 6.92
CA LYS A 98 -16.38 17.36 8.08
C LYS A 98 -15.71 16.58 9.22
N LEU A 99 -15.15 15.41 8.92
CA LEU A 99 -14.46 14.57 9.91
C LEU A 99 -13.25 15.30 10.52
N ALA A 100 -12.48 16.04 9.71
CA ALA A 100 -11.36 16.84 10.18
C ALA A 100 -11.80 17.91 11.19
N HIS A 101 -12.93 18.58 10.96
CA HIS A 101 -13.48 19.55 11.91
C HIS A 101 -13.97 18.90 13.20
N GLU A 102 -14.58 17.71 13.13
CA GLU A 102 -14.96 16.93 14.31
C GLU A 102 -13.73 16.59 15.17
N LEU A 103 -12.67 16.07 14.53
CA LEU A 103 -11.40 15.76 15.18
C LEU A 103 -10.68 17.01 15.72
N LYS A 104 -10.83 18.16 15.07
CA LYS A 104 -10.28 19.43 15.56
C LYS A 104 -10.95 19.90 16.86
N VAL A 105 -12.26 19.67 17.02
CA VAL A 105 -12.96 19.96 18.28
C VAL A 105 -12.39 19.10 19.41
N GLU A 106 -12.18 17.81 19.15
CA GLU A 106 -11.54 16.89 20.10
C GLU A 106 -10.09 17.30 20.41
N ALA A 107 -9.28 17.60 19.39
CA ALA A 107 -7.89 18.07 19.57
C ALA A 107 -7.82 19.33 20.44
N THR A 108 -8.71 20.28 20.20
CA THR A 108 -8.79 21.53 20.98
C THR A 108 -9.16 21.24 22.44
N SER A 109 -10.04 20.26 22.70
CA SER A 109 -10.39 19.84 24.06
C SER A 109 -9.19 19.24 24.83
N HIS A 110 -8.23 18.66 24.10
CA HIS A 110 -6.97 18.16 24.63
C HIS A 110 -5.84 19.22 24.65
N GLY A 111 -6.12 20.46 24.24
CA GLY A 111 -5.12 21.54 24.15
C GLY A 111 -4.12 21.37 23.01
N ILE A 112 -4.45 20.56 22.01
CA ILE A 112 -3.63 20.33 20.81
C ILE A 112 -4.08 21.29 19.72
N GLU A 113 -3.12 21.98 19.09
CA GLU A 113 -3.41 22.84 17.95
C GLU A 113 -3.54 22.02 16.67
N MET A 114 -4.66 22.21 15.96
CA MET A 114 -4.94 21.58 14.67
C MET A 114 -5.44 22.61 13.66
N GLU A 115 -4.72 22.71 12.54
CA GLU A 115 -5.01 23.64 11.45
C GLU A 115 -5.52 22.86 10.23
N ILE A 116 -6.56 23.36 9.56
CA ILE A 116 -7.21 22.71 8.42
C ILE A 116 -7.27 23.71 7.26
N ILE A 117 -6.80 23.29 6.09
CA ILE A 117 -6.93 24.00 4.82
C ILE A 117 -7.86 23.15 3.94
N GLU A 118 -9.11 23.60 3.79
CA GLU A 118 -10.17 22.93 3.01
C GLU A 118 -10.38 23.56 1.61
N GLN A 119 -9.92 24.80 1.45
CA GLN A 119 -9.89 25.55 0.20
C GLN A 119 -8.44 25.87 -0.11
N ASP A 120 -7.69 24.86 -0.55
CA ASP A 120 -6.34 25.09 -1.06
C ASP A 120 -6.43 26.07 -2.25
N PRO A 121 -5.91 27.31 -2.12
CA PRO A 121 -6.08 28.35 -3.12
C PRO A 121 -5.14 28.14 -4.32
N THR A 122 -4.43 27.02 -4.37
CA THR A 122 -3.45 26.73 -5.40
C THR A 122 -4.16 26.32 -6.69
N ASP A 123 -4.35 27.31 -7.56
CA ASP A 123 -4.70 27.09 -8.96
C ASP A 123 -3.45 26.79 -9.77
N LEU A 124 -3.41 25.62 -10.40
CA LEU A 124 -2.29 25.20 -11.23
C LEU A 124 -2.68 25.31 -12.70
N VAL A 125 -1.88 26.07 -13.46
CA VAL A 125 -1.86 25.96 -14.93
C VAL A 125 -0.67 25.08 -15.29
N THR A 126 -0.95 23.83 -15.63
CA THR A 126 0.09 22.86 -15.97
C THR A 126 0.04 22.48 -17.45
N LYS A 127 1.21 22.49 -18.09
CA LYS A 127 1.33 22.01 -19.47
C LYS A 127 1.30 20.48 -19.45
N ARG A 128 0.35 19.90 -20.18
CA ARG A 128 0.26 18.47 -20.41
C ARG A 128 0.44 18.19 -21.90
N ASN A 129 0.86 16.98 -22.21
CA ASN A 129 0.97 16.49 -23.59
C ASN A 129 0.23 15.15 -23.70
N LYS A 130 -0.94 15.05 -23.04
CA LYS A 130 -1.69 13.78 -22.97
C LYS A 130 -2.58 13.63 -24.18
N PHE A 131 -3.21 14.72 -24.63
CA PHE A 131 -4.10 14.72 -25.78
C PHE A 131 -3.59 15.56 -26.95
N SER A 132 -2.80 16.62 -26.72
CA SER A 132 -2.15 17.40 -27.80
C SER A 132 -0.82 18.02 -27.35
N THR A 133 0.01 18.41 -28.32
CA THR A 133 1.18 19.28 -28.08
C THR A 133 0.66 20.70 -27.83
N GLU A 134 1.01 21.32 -26.69
CA GLU A 134 0.47 22.62 -26.22
C GLU A 134 -0.90 22.55 -25.50
N GLU A 135 -1.19 21.45 -24.83
CA GLU A 135 -2.32 21.36 -23.92
C GLU A 135 -1.98 21.96 -22.54
N TYR A 136 -2.86 22.80 -22.02
CA TYR A 136 -2.75 23.39 -20.68
C TYR A 136 -4.01 23.06 -19.89
N TRP A 137 -3.82 22.51 -18.69
CA TRP A 137 -4.91 22.24 -17.77
C TRP A 137 -4.89 23.30 -16.69
N LEU A 138 -6.02 24.00 -16.53
CA LEU A 138 -6.31 24.77 -15.33
C LEU A 138 -6.98 23.84 -14.34
N VAL A 139 -6.36 23.67 -13.18
CA VAL A 139 -6.85 22.75 -12.16
C VAL A 139 -6.82 23.43 -10.81
N GLU A 140 -7.97 23.41 -10.13
CA GLU A 140 -8.06 23.67 -8.70
C GLU A 140 -7.58 22.42 -7.96
N SER A 141 -6.57 22.54 -7.10
CA SER A 141 -6.04 21.36 -6.40
C SER A 141 -7.13 20.66 -5.59
N ARG A 142 -7.92 21.42 -4.81
CA ARG A 142 -8.92 20.93 -3.86
C ARG A 142 -8.36 19.94 -2.83
N ASN A 143 -7.05 19.99 -2.58
CA ASN A 143 -6.42 19.25 -1.50
C ASN A 143 -7.08 19.58 -0.16
N VAL A 144 -7.11 18.60 0.74
CA VAL A 144 -7.40 18.85 2.16
C VAL A 144 -6.12 18.65 2.94
N ILE A 145 -5.62 19.74 3.53
CA ILE A 145 -4.34 19.75 4.24
C ILE A 145 -4.62 19.98 5.71
N ILE A 146 -4.13 19.09 6.56
CA ILE A 146 -4.34 19.14 8.00
C ILE A 146 -2.99 19.16 8.69
N ARG A 147 -2.72 20.13 9.55
CA ARG A 147 -1.53 20.18 10.39
C ARG A 147 -1.92 19.96 11.85
N LEU A 148 -1.46 18.85 12.42
CA LEU A 148 -1.57 18.54 13.84
C LEU A 148 -0.24 18.86 14.52
N VAL A 149 -0.25 19.88 15.38
CA VAL A 149 0.96 20.35 16.07
C VAL A 149 1.38 19.34 17.13
N GLY A 150 2.61 18.86 17.04
CA GLY A 150 3.16 17.90 17.99
C GLY A 150 3.48 18.53 19.35
N THR A 151 3.75 17.71 20.36
CA THR A 151 4.02 18.17 21.74
C THR A 151 5.26 19.04 21.89
N SER A 152 6.18 19.02 20.91
CA SER A 152 7.33 19.94 20.86
C SER A 152 6.96 21.38 20.47
N ASN A 153 5.75 21.61 19.95
CA ASN A 153 5.27 22.89 19.42
C ASN A 153 6.13 23.47 18.27
N VAL A 154 6.89 22.62 17.58
CA VAL A 154 7.74 23.00 16.44
C VAL A 154 6.97 22.82 15.14
N LYS A 155 6.65 23.91 14.43
CA LYS A 155 5.86 23.88 13.17
C LYS A 155 6.70 23.93 11.89
N ASN A 156 7.97 24.32 11.99
CA ASN A 156 8.89 24.41 10.85
C ASN A 156 9.59 23.08 10.53
N GLU A 157 9.28 22.03 11.29
CA GLU A 157 9.76 20.66 11.07
C GLU A 157 8.57 19.71 11.19
N SER A 158 8.13 19.19 10.05
CA SER A 158 6.92 18.37 9.97
C SER A 158 7.19 17.05 9.27
N PHE A 159 6.49 16.01 9.71
CA PHE A 159 6.35 14.75 8.99
C PHE A 159 5.10 14.83 8.12
N LEU A 160 5.19 14.44 6.85
CA LEU A 160 4.04 14.41 5.95
C LEU A 160 3.52 12.98 5.83
N VAL A 161 2.23 12.78 6.07
CA VAL A 161 1.49 11.58 5.69
C VAL A 161 0.64 11.96 4.48
N ASN A 162 0.97 11.38 3.31
CA ASN A 162 0.26 11.65 2.06
C ASN A 162 -0.57 10.43 1.65
N ALA A 163 -1.81 10.68 1.24
CA ALA A 163 -2.67 9.70 0.57
C ALA A 163 -3.58 10.47 -0.40
N HIS A 164 -3.87 9.91 -1.58
CA HIS A 164 -4.83 10.54 -2.48
C HIS A 164 -6.23 9.98 -2.29
N TYR A 165 -7.22 10.86 -2.38
CA TYR A 165 -8.62 10.49 -2.21
C TYR A 165 -9.39 10.45 -3.53
N ASP A 166 -8.80 10.89 -4.65
CA ASP A 166 -9.40 10.73 -5.97
C ASP A 166 -9.24 9.31 -6.51
N SER A 167 -10.08 8.93 -7.47
CA SER A 167 -9.97 7.66 -8.20
C SER A 167 -9.82 7.89 -9.70
N VAL A 168 -9.44 6.85 -10.45
CA VAL A 168 -9.76 6.81 -11.88
C VAL A 168 -11.28 6.91 -12.12
N SER A 169 -11.66 7.34 -13.33
CA SER A 169 -13.05 7.68 -13.68
C SER A 169 -14.05 6.53 -13.63
N THR A 170 -13.58 5.28 -13.73
CA THR A 170 -14.41 4.07 -13.85
C THR A 170 -14.37 3.17 -12.63
N SER A 171 -13.48 3.41 -11.67
CA SER A 171 -13.27 2.57 -10.50
C SER A 171 -13.72 3.28 -9.23
N HIS A 172 -14.09 2.51 -8.21
CA HIS A 172 -14.39 3.02 -6.88
C HIS A 172 -13.14 3.40 -6.08
N GLY A 173 -11.92 3.17 -6.60
CA GLY A 173 -10.68 3.60 -5.95
C GLY A 173 -10.43 3.02 -4.55
N VAL A 174 -11.06 1.88 -4.17
CA VAL A 174 -10.92 1.33 -2.81
C VAL A 174 -9.47 0.99 -2.47
N THR A 175 -8.77 0.30 -3.36
CA THR A 175 -7.36 -0.07 -3.17
C THR A 175 -6.40 1.05 -3.50
N ASP A 176 -6.82 1.93 -4.42
CA ASP A 176 -6.02 2.98 -5.05
C ASP A 176 -6.91 4.23 -5.15
N ASN A 177 -6.99 5.06 -4.11
CA ASN A 177 -6.25 4.95 -2.84
C ASN A 177 -7.11 5.23 -1.60
N GLY A 178 -8.33 4.71 -1.61
CA GLY A 178 -9.25 4.75 -0.48
C GLY A 178 -8.70 4.09 0.78
N MET A 179 -7.97 2.98 0.65
CA MET A 179 -7.29 2.32 1.76
C MET A 179 -6.22 3.21 2.41
N GLY A 180 -5.37 3.88 1.62
CA GLY A 180 -4.37 4.80 2.17
C GLY A 180 -5.03 6.02 2.82
N THR A 181 -6.09 6.56 2.21
CA THR A 181 -6.87 7.66 2.79
C THR A 181 -7.51 7.25 4.12
N ALA A 182 -8.12 6.08 4.20
CA ALA A 182 -8.71 5.55 5.43
C ALA A 182 -7.65 5.36 6.54
N VAL A 183 -6.48 4.82 6.21
CA VAL A 183 -5.37 4.67 7.16
C VAL A 183 -4.87 6.03 7.66
N ALA A 184 -4.73 7.03 6.77
CA ALA A 184 -4.33 8.37 7.16
C ALA A 184 -5.34 9.03 8.12
N LEU A 185 -6.66 8.85 7.89
CA LEU A 185 -7.71 9.33 8.79
C LEU A 185 -7.66 8.64 10.16
N GLU A 186 -7.41 7.32 10.18
CA GLU A 186 -7.26 6.57 11.43
C GLU A 186 -6.03 7.01 12.23
N LEU A 187 -4.91 7.28 11.55
CA LEU A 187 -3.71 7.84 12.17
C LEU A 187 -3.96 9.25 12.72
N LEU A 188 -4.71 10.09 12.00
CA LEU A 188 -5.09 11.42 12.49
C LEU A 188 -5.92 11.30 13.77
N ARG A 189 -6.96 10.44 13.78
CA ARG A 189 -7.77 10.16 14.98
C ARG A 189 -6.91 9.70 16.15
N TYR A 190 -6.01 8.73 15.91
CA TYR A 190 -5.10 8.23 16.93
C TYR A 190 -4.21 9.34 17.51
N PHE A 191 -3.61 10.19 16.68
CA PHE A 191 -2.72 11.26 17.13
C PHE A 191 -3.43 12.44 17.79
N VAL A 192 -4.73 12.64 17.55
CA VAL A 192 -5.53 13.59 18.32
C VAL A 192 -5.66 13.17 19.79
N GLN A 193 -5.61 11.87 20.07
CA GLN A 193 -5.64 11.30 21.42
C GLN A 193 -4.23 11.05 21.98
N HIS A 194 -3.27 10.80 21.10
CA HIS A 194 -1.89 10.44 21.43
C HIS A 194 -0.91 11.37 20.67
N PRO A 195 -0.83 12.65 21.04
CA PRO A 195 -0.10 13.64 20.27
C PRO A 195 1.37 13.26 20.09
N PRO A 196 1.88 13.19 18.84
CA PRO A 196 3.26 12.83 18.57
C PRO A 196 4.19 13.96 19.01
N LYS A 197 5.48 13.66 19.15
CA LYS A 197 6.50 14.68 19.47
C LYS A 197 6.62 15.73 18.37
N ASN A 198 6.72 15.28 17.13
CA ASN A 198 6.90 16.14 15.96
C ASN A 198 5.56 16.51 15.36
N THR A 199 5.47 17.68 14.73
CA THR A 199 4.27 18.09 13.99
C THR A 199 4.06 17.14 12.80
N VAL A 200 2.80 16.75 12.58
CA VAL A 200 2.41 15.90 11.46
C VAL A 200 1.46 16.68 10.56
N ILE A 201 1.75 16.67 9.27
CA ILE A 201 0.87 17.18 8.22
C ILE A 201 0.26 15.97 7.51
N PHE A 202 -1.06 15.92 7.46
CA PHE A 202 -1.81 14.99 6.63
C PHE A 202 -2.23 15.72 5.36
N LEU A 203 -1.82 15.18 4.22
CA LEU A 203 -2.23 15.65 2.91
C LEU A 203 -3.16 14.61 2.31
N PHE A 204 -4.44 14.96 2.22
CA PHE A 204 -5.40 14.26 1.38
C PHE A 204 -5.34 14.89 0.00
N ASN A 205 -4.50 14.28 -0.82
CA ASN A 205 -4.14 14.71 -2.15
C ASN A 205 -5.32 14.46 -3.11
N ASN A 206 -5.54 15.39 -4.03
CA ASN A 206 -6.54 15.23 -5.08
C ASN A 206 -5.87 15.15 -6.45
N PHE A 207 -6.57 14.50 -7.36
CA PHE A 207 -6.20 14.41 -8.77
C PHE A 207 -4.79 13.83 -9.01
N GLU A 208 -4.42 12.82 -8.22
CA GLU A 208 -3.23 12.00 -8.42
C GLU A 208 -3.33 11.24 -9.76
N GLU A 209 -4.50 10.65 -10.01
CA GLU A 209 -4.76 9.76 -11.16
C GLU A 209 -4.76 10.54 -12.49
N GLY A 210 -4.86 11.86 -12.39
CA GLY A 210 -4.72 12.81 -13.49
C GLY A 210 -3.28 13.16 -13.86
N GLY A 211 -2.31 12.72 -13.06
CA GLY A 211 -0.88 13.03 -13.20
C GLY A 211 -0.34 13.89 -12.06
N LEU A 212 -0.58 13.48 -10.81
CA LEU A 212 0.01 14.04 -9.58
C LEU A 212 -0.33 15.51 -9.30
N ILE A 213 -1.48 16.00 -9.77
CA ILE A 213 -1.75 17.45 -9.79
C ILE A 213 -1.83 18.05 -8.39
N GLY A 214 -2.52 17.39 -7.44
CA GLY A 214 -2.60 17.92 -6.08
C GLY A 214 -1.26 17.85 -5.34
N ALA A 215 -0.36 16.92 -5.69
CA ALA A 215 0.98 16.88 -5.14
C ALA A 215 1.84 18.02 -5.69
N ASP A 216 1.75 18.30 -7.00
CA ASP A 216 2.38 19.47 -7.63
C ASP A 216 1.88 20.77 -6.98
N ALA A 217 0.58 20.86 -6.69
CA ALA A 217 -0.01 22.00 -5.97
C ALA A 217 0.53 22.12 -4.54
N PHE A 218 0.61 21.02 -3.79
CA PHE A 218 1.17 21.04 -2.43
C PHE A 218 2.65 21.45 -2.42
N ALA A 219 3.43 21.11 -3.45
CA ALA A 219 4.82 21.55 -3.55
C ALA A 219 4.98 23.09 -3.60
N LEU A 220 3.94 23.81 -4.02
CA LEU A 220 3.89 25.29 -4.01
C LEU A 220 3.34 25.85 -2.69
N HIS A 221 2.72 25.01 -1.86
CA HIS A 221 2.12 25.43 -0.60
C HIS A 221 3.21 25.85 0.41
N PRO A 222 3.02 26.93 1.21
CA PRO A 222 4.03 27.40 2.15
C PRO A 222 4.53 26.35 3.15
N TRP A 223 3.66 25.42 3.54
CA TRP A 223 4.01 24.34 4.48
C TRP A 223 4.94 23.28 3.88
N PHE A 224 5.08 23.19 2.56
CA PHE A 224 5.99 22.23 1.92
C PHE A 224 7.43 22.40 2.41
N SER A 225 7.87 23.65 2.60
CA SER A 225 9.20 23.97 3.13
C SER A 225 9.50 23.41 4.54
N THR A 226 8.46 23.03 5.28
CA THR A 226 8.58 22.48 6.65
C THR A 226 8.79 20.96 6.66
N ILE A 227 8.54 20.26 5.55
CA ILE A 227 8.57 18.80 5.49
C ILE A 227 10.01 18.29 5.60
N LYS A 228 10.26 17.37 6.53
CA LYS A 228 11.57 16.72 6.75
C LYS A 228 11.60 15.27 6.31
N LEU A 229 10.45 14.61 6.38
CA LEU A 229 10.22 13.24 5.91
C LEU A 229 8.77 13.14 5.47
N PHE A 230 8.50 12.37 4.44
CA PHE A 230 7.14 12.00 4.08
C PHE A 230 6.98 10.49 3.94
N VAL A 231 5.78 10.01 4.27
CA VAL A 231 5.31 8.66 3.98
C VAL A 231 4.14 8.80 3.02
N ASN A 232 4.26 8.20 1.84
CA ASN A 232 3.18 8.09 0.88
C ASN A 232 2.49 6.75 1.07
N LEU A 233 1.21 6.77 1.44
CA LEU A 233 0.36 5.59 1.45
C LEU A 233 -0.20 5.42 0.05
N GLU A 234 0.01 4.26 -0.58
CA GLU A 234 -0.38 4.05 -1.97
C GLU A 234 -0.89 2.64 -2.28
N GLY A 235 -1.80 2.55 -3.24
CA GLY A 235 -2.26 1.31 -3.83
C GLY A 235 -1.32 0.81 -4.94
N THR A 236 -0.69 -0.35 -4.75
CA THR A 236 0.07 -1.01 -5.84
C THR A 236 -0.63 -2.25 -6.40
N GLY A 237 -1.97 -2.31 -6.24
CA GLY A 237 -2.80 -3.45 -6.64
C GLY A 237 -3.60 -4.05 -5.48
N ALA A 238 -4.37 -5.09 -5.78
CA ALA A 238 -5.34 -5.65 -4.84
C ALA A 238 -4.75 -6.72 -3.91
N GLY A 239 -4.89 -6.47 -2.60
CA GLY A 239 -4.78 -7.49 -1.55
C GLY A 239 -3.35 -7.83 -1.11
N GLY A 240 -3.27 -8.54 0.02
CA GLY A 240 -2.00 -8.97 0.59
C GLY A 240 -1.43 -8.00 1.62
N ARG A 241 -0.14 -8.11 1.87
CA ARG A 241 0.56 -7.40 2.95
C ARG A 241 1.02 -6.04 2.46
N ALA A 242 0.92 -5.03 3.32
CA ALA A 242 1.50 -3.72 3.06
C ALA A 242 3.00 -3.87 2.80
N LEU A 243 3.50 -3.23 1.73
CA LEU A 243 4.88 -3.34 1.29
C LEU A 243 5.54 -1.97 1.22
N LEU A 244 6.78 -1.86 1.71
CA LEU A 244 7.62 -0.72 1.38
C LEU A 244 8.02 -0.84 -0.09
N PHE A 245 7.44 0.02 -0.93
CA PHE A 245 7.64 -0.02 -2.39
C PHE A 245 8.89 0.73 -2.82
N ARG A 246 9.12 1.92 -2.27
CA ARG A 246 10.23 2.80 -2.64
C ARG A 246 10.63 3.66 -1.45
N SER A 247 11.94 3.89 -1.28
CA SER A 247 12.49 4.88 -0.36
C SER A 247 13.79 5.45 -0.92
N ASN A 248 14.08 6.71 -0.61
CA ASN A 248 15.34 7.38 -0.90
C ASN A 248 16.12 7.73 0.39
N ILE A 249 15.66 7.31 1.56
CA ILE A 249 16.27 7.64 2.86
C ILE A 249 16.55 6.34 3.62
N MET A 250 17.82 5.95 3.71
CA MET A 250 18.22 4.69 4.35
C MET A 250 17.83 4.64 5.84
N SER A 251 18.04 5.73 6.58
CA SER A 251 17.69 5.77 8.01
C SER A 251 16.19 5.58 8.28
N ALA A 252 15.33 6.02 7.35
CA ALA A 252 13.89 5.76 7.44
C ALA A 252 13.57 4.28 7.20
N VAL A 253 14.28 3.64 6.25
CA VAL A 253 14.14 2.19 6.01
C VAL A 253 14.61 1.39 7.22
N GLU A 254 15.76 1.72 7.81
CA GLU A 254 16.29 1.06 9.00
C GLU A 254 15.35 1.23 10.19
N SER A 255 14.79 2.42 10.38
CA SER A 255 13.80 2.70 11.42
C SER A 255 12.53 1.87 11.21
N LEU A 256 12.00 1.81 9.98
CA LEU A 256 10.84 0.97 9.67
C LEU A 256 11.16 -0.52 9.94
N ALA A 257 12.31 -1.00 9.47
CA ALA A 257 12.70 -2.40 9.62
C ALA A 257 12.88 -2.82 11.08
N SER A 258 13.31 -1.91 11.94
CA SER A 258 13.55 -2.17 13.36
C SER A 258 12.28 -2.12 14.22
N ASN A 259 11.24 -1.42 13.76
CA ASN A 259 10.05 -1.11 14.58
C ASN A 259 8.73 -1.70 14.04
N ALA A 260 8.65 -2.05 12.76
CA ALA A 260 7.41 -2.53 12.16
C ALA A 260 7.11 -3.99 12.51
N TYR A 261 5.98 -4.23 13.19
CA TYR A 261 5.50 -5.57 13.53
C TYR A 261 5.21 -6.46 12.31
N TYR A 262 4.74 -5.86 11.20
CA TYR A 262 4.31 -6.57 10.00
C TYR A 262 5.10 -6.14 8.75
N LEU A 263 6.44 -6.10 8.89
CA LEU A 263 7.32 -5.63 7.83
C LEU A 263 7.30 -6.53 6.59
N HIS A 264 7.04 -5.92 5.43
CA HIS A 264 7.29 -6.51 4.12
C HIS A 264 7.92 -5.46 3.22
N GLY A 265 8.95 -5.85 2.46
CA GLY A 265 9.61 -4.99 1.49
C GLY A 265 9.92 -5.75 0.22
N SER A 266 9.96 -5.04 -0.89
CA SER A 266 10.48 -5.56 -2.16
C SER A 266 11.71 -4.72 -2.54
N MET A 267 12.77 -5.38 -3.01
CA MET A 267 13.83 -4.67 -3.73
C MET A 267 13.32 -4.47 -5.16
N LEU A 268 12.80 -3.28 -5.46
CA LEU A 268 12.58 -2.80 -6.82
C LEU A 268 13.38 -1.51 -7.01
#